data_AF-A0A1G7XM36-F1
#
_entry.id   AF-A0A1G7XM36-F1
#
_cell.length_a   1.000
_cell.length_b   1.000
_cell.length_c   1.000
_cell.angle_alpha   90.00
_cell.angle_beta   90.00
_cell.angle_gamma   90.00
#
_symmetry.space_group_name_H-M   'P 1'
#
loop_
_entity.id
_entity.type
_entity.pdbx_description
1 polymer ?
#
loop_
_entity_poly.entity_id
_entity_poly.type
_entity_poly.pdbx_seq_one_letter_code
_entity_poly.pdbx_strand_id
1 'polypeptide(L)'
;MTMTTSNHDQSRDLQRDARAWSTFSGMTYTAALRLMKHPLAQGILGERLSARKLISVLTENLVLSQPVWDTAASGTESDTGARVSHLGDNGLWSADEHPLRSSTEGDYLVVVLTAELLRAFSPTAEPREDAFSYNLKHTAEQFFAQHLGDFSYVPNGVAIWSAAALELPIEATAPEGYTPNANFGLEPLQVEYARRTRQNSGSSILAHHHRPPGYAYFASALERYRDTGAVPERWNGVDEQAEPVTSPFHEWLVTQVNPAGGRGVLGSRERLVYDYRAGIADSDHGIARQPEDLLRILFELGAVDPFLTAAREVIVDWARTSPESTGIRTELIDRSRGDHGGWGAGGGDVEQYEYLCPCGEGKILEEHENIPGFREHDVTILCKRCNAEWQLVAGRSTSNWRVEPKLAQPGANAARAI
;
A
#
# COMPACT_ATOMS: atom_id res chain seq x y z
N MET A 1 -18.77 32.70 18.91
CA MET A 1 -17.82 33.77 18.54
C MET A 1 -16.47 33.44 19.18
N THR A 2 -15.65 32.63 18.50
CA THR A 2 -14.35 32.15 19.00
C THR A 2 -13.36 31.98 17.83
N MET A 3 -13.45 32.85 16.82
CA MET A 3 -12.68 32.75 15.56
C MET A 3 -11.54 33.78 15.42
N THR A 4 -11.36 34.72 16.35
CA THR A 4 -10.44 35.86 16.15
C THR A 4 -9.01 35.62 16.61
N THR A 5 -8.77 34.80 17.64
CA THR A 5 -7.41 34.54 18.16
C THR A 5 -6.60 33.64 17.23
N SER A 6 -7.21 32.59 16.68
CA SER A 6 -6.54 31.62 15.79
C SER A 6 -5.96 32.25 14.51
N ASN A 7 -6.70 33.16 13.86
CA ASN A 7 -6.23 33.85 12.65
C ASN A 7 -5.06 34.82 12.93
N HIS A 8 -5.05 35.47 14.11
CA HIS A 8 -3.96 36.38 14.49
C HIS A 8 -2.66 35.64 14.80
N ASP A 9 -2.74 34.49 15.47
CA ASP A 9 -1.57 33.69 15.81
C ASP A 9 -0.98 32.99 14.57
N GLN A 10 -1.82 32.45 13.68
CA GLN A 10 -1.35 31.92 12.39
C GLN A 10 -0.63 32.98 11.56
N SER A 11 -1.13 34.22 11.55
CA SER A 11 -0.46 35.34 10.88
C SER A 11 0.92 35.66 11.45
N ARG A 12 1.10 35.57 12.78
CA ARG A 12 2.39 35.81 13.44
C ARG A 12 3.40 34.69 13.16
N ASP A 13 2.95 33.44 13.16
CA ASP A 13 3.85 32.32 12.89
C ASP A 13 4.38 32.32 11.47
N LEU A 14 3.53 32.64 10.48
CA LEU A 14 3.95 32.83 9.10
C LEU A 14 4.95 33.97 8.96
N GLN A 15 4.76 35.08 9.68
CA GLN A 15 5.72 36.20 9.67
C GLN A 15 7.07 35.82 10.27
N ARG A 16 7.08 35.07 11.37
CA ARG A 16 8.32 34.60 12.00
C ARG A 16 9.05 33.60 11.11
N ASP A 17 8.32 32.69 10.46
CA ASP A 17 8.90 31.76 9.48
C ASP A 17 9.47 32.48 8.27
N ALA A 18 8.76 33.49 7.76
CA ALA A 18 9.25 34.31 6.66
C ALA A 18 10.55 35.05 7.02
N ARG A 19 10.70 35.53 8.27
CA ARG A 19 11.96 36.14 8.74
C ARG A 19 13.08 35.11 8.79
N ALA A 20 12.84 33.96 9.41
CA ALA A 20 13.83 32.90 9.52
C ALA A 20 14.30 32.43 8.14
N TRP A 21 13.35 32.19 7.23
CA TRP A 21 13.66 31.77 5.86
C TRP A 21 14.39 32.85 5.07
N SER A 22 13.97 34.12 5.19
CA SER A 22 14.66 35.25 4.55
C SER A 22 16.12 35.35 4.98
N THR A 23 16.40 35.19 6.28
CA THR A 23 17.78 35.15 6.79
C THR A 23 18.56 33.95 6.27
N PHE A 24 17.95 32.76 6.27
CA PHE A 24 18.60 31.52 5.85
C PHE A 24 18.93 31.47 4.35
N SER A 25 17.95 31.86 3.51
CA SER A 25 18.04 31.79 2.04
C SER A 25 18.70 33.01 1.39
N GLY A 26 18.82 34.13 2.12
CA GLY A 26 19.15 35.43 1.55
C GLY A 26 18.03 36.08 0.74
N MET A 27 16.84 35.46 0.65
CA MET A 27 15.68 36.05 -0.02
C MET A 27 15.17 37.30 0.72
N THR A 28 14.52 38.21 0.00
CA THR A 28 13.83 39.33 0.65
C THR A 28 12.68 38.84 1.53
N TYR A 29 12.43 39.53 2.65
CA TYR A 29 11.35 39.19 3.57
C TYR A 29 9.97 39.10 2.88
N THR A 30 9.67 40.01 1.95
CA THR A 30 8.40 40.02 1.22
C THR A 30 8.24 38.78 0.34
N ALA A 31 9.31 38.34 -0.33
CA ALA A 31 9.30 37.11 -1.13
C ALA A 31 9.12 35.88 -0.22
N ALA A 32 9.88 35.79 0.88
CA ALA A 32 9.72 34.72 1.85
C ALA A 32 8.30 34.69 2.46
N LEU A 33 7.69 35.83 2.75
CA LEU A 33 6.33 35.90 3.28
C LEU A 33 5.27 35.44 2.27
N ARG A 34 5.46 35.73 0.97
CA ARG A 34 4.59 35.21 -0.09
C ARG A 34 4.68 33.68 -0.14
N LEU A 35 5.90 33.15 -0.08
CA LEU A 35 6.17 31.72 -0.08
C LEU A 35 5.56 31.01 1.13
N MET A 36 5.68 31.56 2.34
CA MET A 36 5.02 31.00 3.53
C MET A 36 3.49 30.99 3.43
N LYS A 37 2.90 31.86 2.59
CA LYS A 37 1.46 31.92 2.31
C LYS A 37 1.05 31.12 1.07
N HIS A 38 1.99 30.49 0.38
CA HIS A 38 1.72 29.76 -0.85
C HIS A 38 0.75 28.60 -0.54
N PRO A 39 -0.28 28.33 -1.39
CA PRO A 39 -1.26 27.29 -1.13
C PRO A 39 -0.66 25.90 -0.88
N LEU A 40 0.31 25.49 -1.70
CA LEU A 40 1.02 24.22 -1.55
C LEU A 40 1.91 24.14 -0.29
N ALA A 41 2.18 25.29 0.35
CA ALA A 41 2.97 25.36 1.56
C ALA A 41 2.13 25.34 2.84
N GLN A 42 0.80 25.11 2.78
CA GLN A 42 -0.07 25.18 3.96
C GLN A 42 -0.29 23.84 4.69
N GLY A 43 0.36 22.76 4.22
CA GLY A 43 0.21 21.41 4.76
C GLY A 43 -1.04 20.73 4.20
N ILE A 44 -0.84 19.71 3.36
CA ILE A 44 -1.91 19.03 2.60
C ILE A 44 -2.27 17.73 3.32
N LEU A 45 -1.29 16.87 3.59
CA LEU A 45 -1.42 15.62 4.32
C LEU A 45 -1.22 15.78 5.83
N GLY A 46 -0.68 16.92 6.28
CA GLY A 46 -0.43 17.17 7.69
C GLY A 46 -0.37 18.65 8.06
N GLU A 47 0.15 18.92 9.25
CA GLU A 47 0.39 20.29 9.69
C GLU A 47 1.47 20.96 8.85
N ARG A 48 1.30 22.27 8.60
CA ARG A 48 2.30 23.06 7.87
C ARG A 48 3.69 22.90 8.47
N LEU A 49 4.68 22.59 7.64
CA LEU A 49 6.07 22.58 8.05
C LEU A 49 6.58 24.00 8.29
N SER A 50 7.08 24.24 9.51
CA SER A 50 7.68 25.52 9.85
C SER A 50 9.04 25.66 9.16
N ALA A 51 9.29 26.83 8.57
CA ALA A 51 10.61 27.16 8.03
C ALA A 51 11.70 27.09 9.10
N ARG A 52 11.39 27.44 10.34
CA ARG A 52 12.32 27.32 11.48
C ARG A 52 12.68 25.87 11.76
N LYS A 53 11.71 24.95 11.68
CA LYS A 53 11.94 23.51 11.86
C LYS A 53 12.83 22.97 10.75
N LEU A 54 12.54 23.33 9.49
CA LEU A 54 13.39 22.97 8.34
C LEU A 54 14.84 23.44 8.57
N ILE A 55 15.04 24.68 8.99
CA ILE A 55 16.39 25.21 9.25
C ILE A 55 17.06 24.48 10.42
N SER A 56 16.34 24.25 11.52
CA SER A 56 16.95 23.70 12.74
C SER A 56 17.43 22.26 12.56
N VAL A 57 16.72 21.43 11.78
CA VAL A 57 17.12 20.03 11.57
C VAL A 57 18.45 19.88 10.84
N LEU A 58 18.91 20.87 10.07
CA LEU A 58 20.21 20.82 9.40
C LEU A 58 21.38 20.78 10.39
N THR A 59 21.20 21.34 11.58
CA THR A 59 22.23 21.41 12.63
C THR A 59 21.91 20.58 13.86
N GLU A 60 20.63 20.28 14.11
CA GLU A 60 20.17 19.52 15.28
C GLU A 60 20.09 18.01 15.02
N ASN A 61 19.88 17.59 13.77
CA ASN A 61 19.82 16.17 13.43
C ASN A 61 21.25 15.60 13.34
N LEU A 62 21.53 14.57 14.14
CA LEU A 62 22.86 13.95 14.24
C LEU A 62 23.32 13.24 12.96
N VAL A 63 22.39 12.86 12.08
CA VAL A 63 22.72 12.25 10.80
C VAL A 63 23.09 13.29 9.76
N LEU A 64 22.51 14.50 9.83
CA LEU A 64 22.73 15.57 8.85
C LEU A 64 23.87 16.52 9.23
N SER A 65 24.36 16.41 10.47
CA SER A 65 25.30 17.36 11.05
C SER A 65 26.50 16.66 11.66
N GLN A 66 27.61 17.39 11.72
CA GLN A 66 28.83 16.94 12.37
C GLN A 66 29.34 17.99 13.37
N PRO A 67 30.00 17.58 14.46
CA PRO A 67 30.72 18.50 15.33
C PRO A 67 31.72 19.34 14.55
N VAL A 68 31.77 20.63 14.86
CA VAL A 68 32.86 21.51 14.45
C VAL A 68 33.98 21.33 15.47
N TRP A 69 35.14 20.88 15.00
CA TRP A 69 36.33 20.67 15.82
C TRP A 69 37.27 21.88 15.69
N ASP A 70 37.78 22.34 16.83
CA ASP A 70 38.88 23.29 16.88
C ASP A 70 40.19 22.54 17.17
N THR A 71 41.21 22.80 16.36
CA THR A 71 42.56 22.27 16.60
C THR A 71 43.39 23.32 17.33
N ALA A 72 43.71 23.07 18.60
CA ALA A 72 44.62 23.93 19.35
C ALA A 72 46.04 23.91 18.73
N ALA A 73 46.86 24.93 19.05
CA ALA A 73 48.26 24.98 18.61
C ALA A 73 49.10 23.76 19.05
N SER A 74 48.63 23.01 20.06
CA SER A 74 49.21 21.73 20.52
C SER A 74 48.83 20.53 19.65
N GLY A 75 48.00 20.70 18.62
CA GLY A 75 47.43 19.61 17.81
C GLY A 75 46.28 18.86 18.48
N THR A 76 45.77 19.35 19.62
CA THR A 76 44.64 18.75 20.32
C THR A 76 43.33 19.23 19.69
N GLU A 77 42.48 18.30 19.28
CA GLU A 77 41.13 18.59 18.79
C GLU A 77 40.13 18.67 19.95
N SER A 78 39.29 19.70 19.94
CA SER A 78 38.18 19.84 20.88
C SER A 78 36.88 20.19 20.14
N ASP A 79 35.79 19.51 20.51
CA ASP A 79 34.45 19.80 20.02
C ASP A 79 34.03 21.19 20.51
N THR A 80 33.74 22.10 19.58
CA THR A 80 33.32 23.48 19.89
C THR A 80 31.90 23.55 20.44
N GLY A 81 31.14 22.45 20.37
CA GLY A 81 29.70 22.43 20.63
C GLY A 81 28.87 22.96 19.46
N ALA A 82 29.50 23.59 18.46
CA ALA A 82 28.83 23.93 17.21
C ALA A 82 28.67 22.69 16.33
N ARG A 83 27.63 22.72 15.50
CA ARG A 83 27.34 21.69 14.51
C ARG A 83 27.27 22.36 13.14
N VAL A 84 27.85 21.73 12.13
CA VAL A 84 27.70 22.13 10.74
C VAL A 84 26.99 21.02 9.98
N SER A 85 26.09 21.38 9.08
CA SER A 85 25.46 20.40 8.21
C SER A 85 26.46 19.94 7.15
N HIS A 86 26.51 18.64 6.88
CA HIS A 86 27.24 18.08 5.74
C HIS A 86 26.28 17.69 4.60
N LEU A 87 25.02 18.13 4.66
CA LEU A 87 23.99 17.85 3.67
C LEU A 87 24.04 18.86 2.52
N GLY A 88 24.24 18.37 1.29
CA GLY A 88 24.15 19.17 0.06
C GLY A 88 23.15 18.58 -0.94
N ASP A 89 23.10 19.13 -2.15
CA ASP A 89 22.13 18.73 -3.18
C ASP A 89 22.23 17.23 -3.53
N ASN A 90 23.46 16.70 -3.56
CA ASN A 90 23.73 15.30 -3.84
C ASN A 90 23.45 14.36 -2.66
N GLY A 91 23.18 14.88 -1.45
CA GLY A 91 22.88 14.10 -0.26
C GLY A 91 23.87 14.34 0.89
N LEU A 92 24.09 13.31 1.72
CA LEU A 92 25.03 13.37 2.84
C LEU A 92 26.48 13.52 2.36
N TRP A 93 27.33 14.05 3.23
CA TRP A 93 28.77 14.23 3.01
C TRP A 93 29.11 14.99 1.73
N SER A 94 28.27 15.96 1.36
CA SER A 94 28.57 16.84 0.24
C SER A 94 29.81 17.68 0.57
N ALA A 95 30.75 17.76 -0.38
CA ALA A 95 32.01 18.48 -0.21
C ALA A 95 31.83 20.01 -0.12
N ASP A 96 30.63 20.52 -0.37
CA ASP A 96 30.33 21.94 -0.31
C ASP A 96 30.06 22.37 1.14
N GLU A 97 30.82 23.36 1.64
CA GLU A 97 30.68 23.97 2.98
C GLU A 97 29.36 24.76 3.16
N HIS A 98 28.46 24.71 2.19
CA HIS A 98 27.19 25.42 2.21
C HIS A 98 26.05 24.41 2.20
N PRO A 99 25.14 24.47 3.19
CA PRO A 99 23.97 23.61 3.20
C PRO A 99 23.20 23.80 1.90
N LEU A 100 22.54 22.73 1.48
CA LEU A 100 21.55 22.67 0.40
C LEU A 100 20.98 24.06 0.07
N ARG A 101 21.38 24.60 -1.09
CA ARG A 101 21.11 26.00 -1.41
C ARG A 101 19.62 26.15 -1.71
N SER A 102 18.92 26.86 -0.83
CA SER A 102 17.54 27.23 -1.06
C SER A 102 17.47 28.74 -1.24
N SER A 103 17.51 29.19 -2.50
CA SER A 103 17.57 30.61 -2.86
C SER A 103 16.40 31.06 -3.74
N THR A 104 15.64 30.10 -4.28
CA THR A 104 14.48 30.34 -5.13
C THR A 104 13.17 30.00 -4.43
N GLU A 105 12.06 30.50 -4.97
CA GLU A 105 10.72 30.12 -4.52
C GLU A 105 10.46 28.61 -4.70
N GLY A 106 10.98 28.03 -5.79
CA GLY A 106 10.85 26.61 -6.08
C GLY A 106 11.54 25.75 -5.04
N ASP A 107 12.72 26.14 -4.56
CA ASP A 107 13.52 25.32 -3.65
C ASP A 107 12.77 25.01 -2.33
N TYR A 108 12.06 25.99 -1.75
CA TYR A 108 11.25 25.76 -0.56
C TYR A 108 10.05 24.86 -0.85
N LEU A 109 9.35 25.09 -1.97
CA LEU A 109 8.18 24.30 -2.33
C LEU A 109 8.57 22.84 -2.58
N VAL A 110 9.71 22.57 -3.22
CA VAL A 110 10.19 21.19 -3.41
C VAL A 110 10.41 20.50 -2.07
N VAL A 111 11.03 21.17 -1.08
CA VAL A 111 11.24 20.58 0.26
C VAL A 111 9.90 20.31 0.96
N VAL A 112 8.98 21.26 0.95
CA VAL A 112 7.67 21.07 1.59
C VAL A 112 6.87 19.98 0.89
N LEU A 113 6.79 19.98 -0.43
CA LEU A 113 6.06 18.97 -1.20
C LEU A 113 6.69 17.58 -1.07
N THR A 114 8.03 17.49 -1.02
CA THR A 114 8.72 16.22 -0.78
C THR A 114 8.38 15.70 0.62
N ALA A 115 8.32 16.56 1.63
CA ALA A 115 7.87 16.16 2.95
C ALA A 115 6.38 15.77 2.99
N GLU A 116 5.49 16.48 2.26
CA GLU A 116 4.10 16.04 2.10
C GLU A 116 4.02 14.66 1.42
N LEU A 117 4.84 14.38 0.40
CA LEU A 117 4.90 13.06 -0.21
C LEU A 117 5.35 12.00 0.81
N LEU A 118 6.41 12.26 1.58
CA LEU A 118 6.89 11.33 2.60
C LEU A 118 5.86 11.07 3.71
N ARG A 119 5.01 12.06 4.05
CA ARG A 119 3.88 11.88 4.98
C ARG A 119 2.80 10.94 4.47
N ALA A 120 2.73 10.69 3.16
CA ALA A 120 1.78 9.73 2.61
C ALA A 120 2.07 8.29 3.05
N PHE A 121 3.32 8.01 3.42
CA PHE A 121 3.81 6.70 3.83
C PHE A 121 3.65 6.47 5.33
N SER A 122 3.38 5.23 5.71
CA SER A 122 3.38 4.78 7.10
C SER A 122 4.82 4.74 7.62
N PRO A 123 5.11 5.38 8.78
CA PRO A 123 6.45 5.32 9.37
C PRO A 123 6.71 3.97 10.05
N THR A 124 7.98 3.56 10.05
CA THR A 124 8.50 2.44 10.85
C THR A 124 9.35 2.97 12.01
N ALA A 125 9.57 2.15 13.04
CA ALA A 125 10.37 2.55 14.20
C ALA A 125 11.88 2.69 13.89
N GLU A 126 12.36 1.95 12.90
CA GLU A 126 13.75 1.90 12.48
C GLU A 126 13.85 2.17 10.97
N PRO A 127 14.98 2.71 10.49
CA PRO A 127 15.26 2.84 9.06
C PRO A 127 15.21 1.48 8.34
N ARG A 128 14.89 1.51 7.04
CA ARG A 128 14.80 0.31 6.19
C ARG A 128 15.65 0.49 4.95
N GLU A 129 16.45 -0.53 4.59
CA GLU A 129 17.34 -0.49 3.42
C GLU A 129 16.59 -0.25 2.11
N ASP A 130 15.37 -0.74 1.99
CA ASP A 130 14.52 -0.57 0.79
C ASP A 130 13.87 0.82 0.69
N ALA A 131 13.90 1.60 1.77
CA ALA A 131 13.30 2.93 1.89
C ALA A 131 14.36 4.04 1.87
N PHE A 132 15.25 4.03 0.88
CA PHE A 132 16.36 4.98 0.82
C PHE A 132 16.08 6.23 -0.05
N SER A 133 16.67 7.34 0.39
CA SER A 133 16.62 8.69 -0.19
C SER A 133 16.70 8.75 -1.72
N TYR A 134 17.65 8.06 -2.34
CA TYR A 134 17.82 8.09 -3.80
C TYR A 134 16.63 7.49 -4.55
N ASN A 135 16.00 6.44 -4.03
CA ASN A 135 14.79 5.91 -4.63
C ASN A 135 13.62 6.90 -4.47
N LEU A 136 13.47 7.43 -3.26
CA LEU A 136 12.36 8.32 -2.92
C LEU A 136 12.44 9.69 -3.61
N LYS A 137 13.63 10.24 -3.87
CA LYS A 137 13.75 11.46 -4.69
C LYS A 137 13.22 11.23 -6.10
N HIS A 138 13.50 10.07 -6.71
CA HIS A 138 13.04 9.76 -8.06
C HIS A 138 11.54 9.47 -8.10
N THR A 139 10.99 8.91 -7.01
CA THR A 139 9.54 8.82 -6.82
C THR A 139 8.93 10.22 -6.74
N ALA A 140 9.52 11.14 -5.99
CA ALA A 140 9.05 12.52 -5.88
C ALA A 140 9.09 13.28 -7.21
N GLU A 141 10.21 13.22 -7.93
CA GLU A 141 10.40 13.84 -9.25
C GLU A 141 9.28 13.48 -10.21
N GLN A 142 8.99 12.17 -10.33
CA GLN A 142 8.00 11.70 -11.26
C GLN A 142 6.57 11.96 -10.77
N PHE A 143 6.31 11.82 -9.46
CA PHE A 143 5.01 12.15 -8.87
C PHE A 143 4.65 13.61 -9.12
N PHE A 144 5.57 14.55 -8.88
CA PHE A 144 5.33 15.97 -9.12
C PHE A 144 5.23 16.29 -10.61
N ALA A 145 6.09 15.71 -11.45
CA ALA A 145 5.99 15.89 -12.90
C ALA A 145 4.62 15.41 -13.45
N GLN A 146 4.09 14.31 -12.92
CA GLN A 146 2.79 13.77 -13.33
C GLN A 146 1.61 14.60 -12.85
N HIS A 147 1.59 14.98 -11.57
CA HIS A 147 0.39 15.56 -10.94
C HIS A 147 0.40 17.10 -10.91
N LEU A 148 1.57 17.73 -10.90
CA LEU A 148 1.73 19.19 -10.97
C LEU A 148 2.22 19.69 -12.33
N GLY A 149 2.97 18.88 -13.08
CA GLY A 149 3.65 19.35 -14.30
C GLY A 149 4.85 20.26 -14.03
N ASP A 150 5.33 20.29 -12.79
CA ASP A 150 6.47 21.08 -12.32
C ASP A 150 7.31 20.22 -11.35
N PHE A 151 8.46 20.74 -10.90
CA PHE A 151 9.36 20.09 -9.95
C PHE A 151 9.87 18.71 -10.42
N SER A 152 10.18 18.60 -11.71
CA SER A 152 10.68 17.36 -12.33
C SER A 152 12.09 16.94 -11.88
N TYR A 153 12.72 17.71 -10.99
CA TYR A 153 14.01 17.41 -10.39
C TYR A 153 13.94 17.65 -8.88
N VAL A 154 14.33 16.66 -8.09
CA VAL A 154 14.37 16.71 -6.63
C VAL A 154 15.78 16.32 -6.20
N PRO A 155 16.57 17.24 -5.63
CA PRO A 155 17.89 16.90 -5.11
C PRO A 155 17.78 15.79 -4.05
N ASN A 156 18.78 14.90 -4.01
CA ASN A 156 18.80 13.81 -3.03
C ASN A 156 18.80 14.35 -1.60
N GLY A 157 19.56 15.43 -1.37
CA GLY A 157 19.57 16.10 -0.08
C GLY A 157 18.20 16.65 0.33
N VAL A 158 17.34 17.03 -0.62
CA VAL A 158 15.99 17.52 -0.30
C VAL A 158 15.13 16.39 0.27
N ALA A 159 15.24 15.18 -0.28
CA ALA A 159 14.55 14.02 0.29
C ALA A 159 15.00 13.74 1.74
N ILE A 160 16.31 13.80 2.00
CA ILE A 160 16.89 13.58 3.33
C ILE A 160 16.48 14.71 4.30
N TRP A 161 16.54 15.96 3.85
CA TRP A 161 16.12 17.12 4.62
C TRP A 161 14.64 17.04 5.01
N SER A 162 13.79 16.67 4.04
CA SER A 162 12.35 16.48 4.23
C SER A 162 12.07 15.38 5.25
N ALA A 163 12.74 14.24 5.14
CA ALA A 163 12.60 13.14 6.10
C ALA A 163 13.00 13.59 7.52
N ALA A 164 14.11 14.33 7.66
CA ALA A 164 14.59 14.78 8.96
C ALA A 164 13.63 15.80 9.60
N ALA A 165 13.03 16.67 8.78
CA ALA A 165 12.04 17.65 9.22
C ALA A 165 10.74 17.00 9.72
N LEU A 166 10.41 15.82 9.18
CA LEU A 166 9.30 14.98 9.63
C LEU A 166 9.65 14.11 10.85
N GLU A 167 10.89 14.18 11.33
CA GLU A 167 11.39 13.34 12.43
C GLU A 167 11.28 11.84 12.13
N LEU A 168 11.36 11.45 10.85
CA LEU A 168 11.47 10.06 10.48
C LEU A 168 12.81 9.51 11.02
N PRO A 169 12.87 8.22 11.41
CA PRO A 169 14.14 7.55 11.65
C PRO A 169 14.99 7.60 10.37
N ILE A 170 16.25 8.01 10.50
CA ILE A 170 17.18 8.13 9.38
C ILE A 170 18.52 7.54 9.79
N GLU A 171 19.19 6.87 8.87
CA GLU A 171 20.59 6.45 8.98
C GLU A 171 21.29 6.59 7.63
N ALA A 172 22.62 6.74 7.62
CA ALA A 172 23.38 6.66 6.37
C ALA A 172 23.37 5.21 5.84
N THR A 173 23.16 5.02 4.53
CA THR A 173 23.03 3.66 3.93
C THR A 173 24.30 2.80 4.09
N ALA A 174 25.46 3.43 4.23
CA ALA A 174 26.74 2.79 4.47
C ALA A 174 27.50 3.62 5.51
N PRO A 175 27.28 3.38 6.82
CA PRO A 175 27.83 4.24 7.87
C PRO A 175 29.36 4.32 7.84
N GLU A 176 30.03 3.26 7.38
CA GLU A 176 31.49 3.17 7.30
C GLU A 176 32.08 3.74 6.00
N GLY A 177 31.26 4.04 5.00
CA GLY A 177 31.70 4.57 3.71
C GLY A 177 30.87 5.78 3.33
N TYR A 178 31.47 6.98 3.36
CA TYR A 178 30.85 8.27 3.01
C TYR A 178 29.90 8.18 1.79
N THR A 179 28.63 7.83 2.06
CA THR A 179 27.61 7.61 1.04
C THR A 179 26.70 8.82 1.00
N PRO A 180 26.33 9.31 -0.18
CA PRO A 180 25.37 10.41 -0.28
C PRO A 180 23.97 10.02 0.19
N ASN A 181 23.69 8.74 0.35
CA ASN A 181 22.34 8.23 0.58
C ASN A 181 22.08 7.93 2.06
N ALA A 182 20.84 8.17 2.47
CA ALA A 182 20.28 7.75 3.74
C ALA A 182 19.09 6.81 3.56
N ASN A 183 18.91 5.88 4.50
CA ASN A 183 17.73 5.03 4.65
C ASN A 183 16.73 5.74 5.57
N PHE A 184 15.43 5.60 5.29
CA PHE A 184 14.35 6.19 6.09
C PHE A 184 13.51 5.11 6.78
N GLY A 185 12.91 5.45 7.91
CA GLY A 185 11.93 4.61 8.60
C GLY A 185 10.56 4.72 7.97
N LEU A 186 10.37 4.10 6.81
CA LEU A 186 9.09 4.02 6.09
C LEU A 186 8.75 2.57 5.73
N GLU A 187 7.45 2.25 5.62
CA GLU A 187 6.96 0.93 5.27
C GLU A 187 7.47 0.47 3.88
N PRO A 188 8.33 -0.56 3.80
CA PRO A 188 9.00 -0.94 2.54
C PRO A 188 8.06 -1.28 1.40
N LEU A 189 6.95 -1.99 1.67
CA LEU A 189 6.01 -2.40 0.63
C LEU A 189 5.28 -1.18 0.02
N GLN A 190 5.07 -0.12 0.81
CA GLN A 190 4.51 1.13 0.30
C GLN A 190 5.51 1.90 -0.57
N VAL A 191 6.79 1.90 -0.19
CA VAL A 191 7.87 2.48 -1.00
C VAL A 191 8.02 1.74 -2.32
N GLU A 192 7.98 0.41 -2.29
CA GLU A 192 8.03 -0.44 -3.49
C GLU A 192 6.83 -0.18 -4.40
N TYR A 193 5.61 -0.10 -3.84
CA TYR A 193 4.40 0.27 -4.58
C TYR A 193 4.59 1.61 -5.32
N ALA A 194 5.06 2.65 -4.63
CA ALA A 194 5.26 3.96 -5.24
C ALA A 194 6.36 3.94 -6.32
N ARG A 195 7.43 3.16 -6.09
CA ARG A 195 8.50 2.92 -7.07
C ARG A 195 8.00 2.21 -8.33
N ARG A 196 7.12 1.22 -8.19
CA ARG A 196 6.54 0.51 -9.33
C ARG A 196 5.56 1.37 -10.11
N THR A 197 4.80 2.23 -9.41
CA THR A 197 3.96 3.24 -10.08
C THR A 197 4.82 4.15 -10.97
N ARG A 198 6.09 4.36 -10.60
CA ARG A 198 7.06 5.08 -11.42
C ARG A 198 7.57 4.35 -12.64
N GLN A 199 7.84 3.07 -12.49
CA GLN A 199 8.40 2.28 -13.58
C GLN A 199 7.27 1.95 -14.56
N ASN A 200 7.25 2.61 -15.72
CA ASN A 200 6.49 2.18 -16.92
C ASN A 200 7.01 0.82 -17.47
N SER A 201 7.50 -0.07 -16.61
CA SER A 201 7.72 -1.48 -16.92
C SER A 201 6.36 -2.12 -17.07
N GLY A 202 6.12 -2.86 -18.15
CA GLY A 202 4.81 -3.39 -18.54
C GLY A 202 4.06 -4.31 -17.55
N SER A 203 4.46 -4.40 -16.27
CA SER A 203 3.64 -4.93 -15.18
C SER A 203 2.87 -3.79 -14.50
N SER A 204 1.67 -3.52 -15.00
CA SER A 204 0.72 -2.62 -14.34
C SER A 204 0.45 -3.11 -12.92
N ILE A 205 0.53 -2.22 -11.94
CA ILE A 205 0.00 -2.47 -10.59
C ILE A 205 -1.49 -2.80 -10.73
N LEU A 206 -1.91 -3.97 -10.28
CA LEU A 206 -3.32 -4.39 -10.34
C LEU A 206 -4.02 -4.29 -8.99
N ALA A 207 -3.28 -4.18 -7.90
CA ALA A 207 -3.81 -4.07 -6.55
C ALA A 207 -3.21 -2.91 -5.77
N HIS A 208 -3.98 -2.36 -4.83
CA HIS A 208 -3.64 -1.12 -4.12
C HIS A 208 -3.53 -1.32 -2.61
N HIS A 209 -3.46 -2.56 -2.12
CA HIS A 209 -3.30 -2.87 -0.68
C HIS A 209 -1.97 -2.39 -0.08
N HIS A 210 -0.95 -2.14 -0.90
CA HIS A 210 0.30 -1.49 -0.48
C HIS A 210 0.38 -0.01 -0.88
N ARG A 211 -0.70 0.60 -1.38
CA ARG A 211 -0.70 2.03 -1.67
C ARG A 211 -0.50 2.82 -0.37
N PRO A 212 0.41 3.81 -0.33
CA PRO A 212 0.55 4.66 0.85
C PRO A 212 -0.77 5.40 1.14
N PRO A 213 -1.27 5.43 2.39
CA PRO A 213 -2.61 5.95 2.72
C PRO A 213 -2.91 7.37 2.22
N GLY A 214 -1.92 8.28 2.25
CA GLY A 214 -2.09 9.66 1.79
C GLY A 214 -1.88 9.87 0.29
N TYR A 215 -1.47 8.83 -0.45
CA TYR A 215 -0.90 8.96 -1.79
C TYR A 215 -1.93 9.40 -2.83
N ALA A 216 -3.09 8.72 -2.85
CA ALA A 216 -4.17 9.02 -3.80
C ALA A 216 -4.77 10.41 -3.53
N TYR A 217 -5.01 10.75 -2.26
CA TYR A 217 -5.49 12.07 -1.88
C TYR A 217 -4.52 13.16 -2.32
N PHE A 218 -3.21 12.98 -2.05
CA PHE A 218 -2.20 13.95 -2.41
C PHE A 218 -2.14 14.17 -3.92
N ALA A 219 -2.16 13.09 -4.71
CA ALA A 219 -2.20 13.15 -6.17
C ALA A 219 -3.38 13.99 -6.66
N SER A 220 -4.60 13.67 -6.21
CA SER A 220 -5.81 14.41 -6.60
C SER A 220 -5.80 15.87 -6.13
N ALA A 221 -5.23 16.16 -4.96
CA ALA A 221 -5.10 17.52 -4.45
C ALA A 221 -4.15 18.37 -5.31
N LEU A 222 -3.02 17.79 -5.73
CA LEU A 222 -2.06 18.44 -6.62
C LEU A 222 -2.64 18.66 -8.03
N GLU A 223 -3.33 17.67 -8.59
CA GLU A 223 -4.01 17.80 -9.89
C GLU A 223 -5.07 18.90 -9.86
N ARG A 224 -5.90 18.93 -8.81
CA ARG A 224 -6.90 19.99 -8.64
C ARG A 224 -6.24 21.37 -8.52
N TYR A 225 -5.15 21.49 -7.77
CA TYR A 225 -4.40 22.74 -7.67
C TYR A 225 -3.83 23.16 -9.04
N ARG A 226 -3.21 22.23 -9.79
CA ARG A 226 -2.70 22.49 -11.14
C ARG A 226 -3.80 23.00 -12.08
N ASP A 227 -4.97 22.35 -12.05
CA ASP A 227 -6.03 22.60 -13.01
C ASP A 227 -6.85 23.86 -12.68
N THR A 228 -6.94 24.24 -11.39
CA THR A 228 -7.85 25.30 -10.93
C THR A 228 -7.19 26.43 -10.14
N GLY A 229 -5.97 26.23 -9.66
CA GLY A 229 -5.30 27.12 -8.69
C GLY A 229 -5.94 27.12 -7.29
N ALA A 230 -6.95 26.28 -7.04
CA ALA A 230 -7.64 26.22 -5.76
C ALA A 230 -6.73 25.69 -4.66
N VAL A 231 -6.78 26.33 -3.48
CA VAL A 231 -6.01 25.89 -2.31
C VAL A 231 -6.42 24.45 -1.95
N PRO A 232 -5.48 23.50 -1.88
CA PRO A 232 -5.79 22.14 -1.46
C PRO A 232 -6.44 22.11 -0.07
N GLU A 233 -7.47 21.29 0.07
CA GLU A 233 -8.04 20.99 1.37
C GLU A 233 -7.07 20.11 2.17
N ARG A 234 -7.15 20.19 3.50
CA ARG A 234 -6.35 19.32 4.38
C ARG A 234 -6.97 17.92 4.41
N TRP A 235 -6.12 16.91 4.23
CA TRP A 235 -6.50 15.51 4.36
C TRP A 235 -7.02 15.21 5.76
N ASN A 236 -8.10 14.43 5.84
CA ASN A 236 -8.72 14.01 7.10
C ASN A 236 -8.04 12.80 7.76
N GLY A 237 -6.98 12.25 7.14
CA GLY A 237 -6.25 11.09 7.64
C GLY A 237 -6.91 9.73 7.32
N VAL A 238 -7.93 9.70 6.46
CA VAL A 238 -8.62 8.47 6.06
C VAL A 238 -8.49 8.30 4.55
N ASP A 239 -8.03 7.11 4.12
CA ASP A 239 -8.13 6.69 2.72
C ASP A 239 -9.50 6.03 2.52
N GLU A 240 -10.34 6.62 1.67
CA GLU A 240 -11.68 6.09 1.36
C GLU A 240 -11.64 4.74 0.62
N GLN A 241 -10.46 4.35 0.10
CA GLN A 241 -10.29 3.16 -0.75
C GLN A 241 -9.20 2.21 -0.23
N ALA A 242 -8.96 2.14 1.07
CA ALA A 242 -8.00 1.17 1.61
C ALA A 242 -8.44 -0.27 1.30
N GLU A 243 -7.63 -0.99 0.51
CA GLU A 243 -7.82 -2.43 0.31
C GLU A 243 -7.37 -3.18 1.58
N PRO A 244 -8.09 -4.26 1.97
CA PRO A 244 -7.69 -5.06 3.11
C PRO A 244 -6.37 -5.76 2.82
N VAL A 245 -5.49 -5.73 3.83
CA VAL A 245 -4.17 -6.35 3.79
C VAL A 245 -4.17 -7.77 4.38
N THR A 246 -5.27 -8.18 5.01
CA THR A 246 -5.41 -9.51 5.64
C THR A 246 -6.82 -10.08 5.51
N SER A 247 -6.94 -11.40 5.59
CA SER A 247 -8.18 -12.17 5.72
C SER A 247 -7.86 -13.52 6.38
N PRO A 248 -8.82 -14.19 7.05
CA PRO A 248 -8.57 -15.52 7.63
C PRO A 248 -8.02 -16.53 6.62
N PHE A 249 -8.56 -16.53 5.40
CA PHE A 249 -8.08 -17.42 4.33
C PHE A 249 -6.67 -17.04 3.88
N HIS A 250 -6.37 -15.75 3.70
CA HIS A 250 -5.04 -15.27 3.34
C HIS A 250 -4.00 -15.68 4.38
N GLU A 251 -4.25 -15.41 5.67
CA GLU A 251 -3.33 -15.74 6.77
C GLU A 251 -3.08 -17.25 6.86
N TRP A 252 -4.13 -18.05 6.74
CA TRP A 252 -3.96 -19.50 6.69
C TRP A 252 -3.19 -19.93 5.45
N LEU A 253 -3.45 -19.36 4.28
CA LEU A 253 -2.79 -19.74 3.04
C LEU A 253 -1.27 -19.50 3.12
N VAL A 254 -0.85 -18.32 3.59
CA VAL A 254 0.57 -17.96 3.66
C VAL A 254 1.34 -18.76 4.71
N THR A 255 0.66 -19.35 5.70
CA THR A 255 1.26 -20.22 6.72
C THR A 255 1.41 -21.68 6.28
N GLN A 256 0.84 -22.08 5.13
CA GLN A 256 0.94 -23.46 4.63
C GLN A 256 2.35 -23.84 4.15
N VAL A 257 3.26 -22.87 4.04
CA VAL A 257 4.61 -23.08 3.50
C VAL A 257 5.63 -22.37 4.36
N ASN A 258 6.80 -22.98 4.53
CA ASN A 258 7.90 -22.36 5.26
C ASN A 258 8.43 -21.15 4.45
N PRO A 259 8.40 -19.92 4.99
CA PRO A 259 8.96 -18.75 4.32
C PRO A 259 10.45 -18.86 3.99
N ALA A 260 11.20 -19.64 4.77
CA ALA A 260 12.63 -19.92 4.54
C ALA A 260 12.85 -21.16 3.65
N GLY A 261 11.77 -21.81 3.20
CA GLY A 261 11.83 -22.96 2.30
C GLY A 261 12.17 -22.56 0.86
N GLY A 262 12.50 -23.56 0.04
CA GLY A 262 12.65 -23.35 -1.39
C GLY A 262 11.32 -23.03 -2.07
N ARG A 263 11.38 -22.42 -3.26
CA ARG A 263 10.22 -22.02 -4.08
C ARG A 263 9.31 -23.18 -4.52
N GLY A 264 9.67 -24.44 -4.28
CA GLY A 264 8.89 -25.61 -4.72
C GLY A 264 8.96 -25.86 -6.24
N VAL A 265 8.26 -26.90 -6.70
CA VAL A 265 8.16 -27.28 -8.12
C VAL A 265 6.85 -26.77 -8.72
N LEU A 266 6.80 -26.59 -10.04
CA LEU A 266 5.60 -26.10 -10.73
C LEU A 266 4.36 -26.95 -10.39
N GLY A 267 3.27 -26.28 -10.01
CA GLY A 267 2.02 -26.94 -9.63
C GLY A 267 2.01 -27.55 -8.22
N SER A 268 3.05 -27.36 -7.41
CA SER A 268 3.01 -27.73 -5.99
C SER A 268 2.38 -26.62 -5.15
N ARG A 269 1.87 -26.98 -3.97
CA ARG A 269 1.36 -26.03 -2.98
C ARG A 269 2.43 -25.01 -2.59
N GLU A 270 3.67 -25.45 -2.37
CA GLU A 270 4.81 -24.60 -2.03
C GLU A 270 5.01 -23.51 -3.08
N ARG A 271 4.96 -23.92 -4.36
CA ARG A 271 5.15 -23.00 -5.47
C ARG A 271 4.00 -22.03 -5.63
N LEU A 272 2.76 -22.51 -5.50
CA LEU A 272 1.56 -21.67 -5.54
C LEU A 272 1.61 -20.58 -4.47
N VAL A 273 1.85 -20.95 -3.21
CA VAL A 273 1.85 -19.99 -2.10
C VAL A 273 3.04 -19.04 -2.19
N TYR A 274 4.21 -19.51 -2.62
CA TYR A 274 5.37 -18.64 -2.85
C TYR A 274 5.06 -17.57 -3.90
N ASP A 275 4.56 -17.97 -5.08
CA ASP A 275 4.27 -17.03 -6.17
C ASP A 275 3.10 -16.10 -5.80
N TYR A 276 2.08 -16.59 -5.08
CA TYR A 276 0.99 -15.76 -4.52
C TYR A 276 1.50 -14.70 -3.54
N ARG A 277 2.42 -15.05 -2.62
CA ARG A 277 3.01 -14.09 -1.68
C ARG A 277 3.86 -13.04 -2.39
N ALA A 278 4.65 -13.47 -3.38
CA ALA A 278 5.44 -12.56 -4.19
C ALA A 278 4.52 -11.58 -4.93
N GLY A 279 3.47 -12.08 -5.61
CA GLY A 279 2.52 -11.23 -6.32
C GLY A 279 1.79 -10.22 -5.43
N ILE A 280 1.49 -10.56 -4.17
CA ILE A 280 0.94 -9.60 -3.19
C ILE A 280 1.98 -8.55 -2.81
N ALA A 281 3.18 -8.95 -2.42
CA ALA A 281 4.25 -8.02 -2.04
C ALA A 281 4.55 -7.04 -3.19
N ASP A 282 4.53 -7.56 -4.40
CA ASP A 282 4.78 -6.83 -5.63
C ASP A 282 3.56 -5.99 -6.08
N SER A 283 2.36 -6.19 -5.49
CA SER A 283 1.10 -5.56 -5.93
C SER A 283 0.63 -5.95 -7.34
N ASP A 284 1.05 -7.14 -7.82
CA ASP A 284 0.57 -7.77 -9.05
C ASP A 284 -0.86 -8.29 -8.90
N HIS A 285 -1.30 -8.58 -7.67
CA HIS A 285 -2.70 -8.89 -7.35
C HIS A 285 -2.97 -8.63 -5.87
N GLY A 286 -4.26 -8.52 -5.51
CA GLY A 286 -4.67 -8.33 -4.12
C GLY A 286 -4.63 -9.63 -3.32
N ILE A 287 -4.95 -9.54 -2.04
CA ILE A 287 -5.13 -10.74 -1.21
C ILE A 287 -6.38 -11.51 -1.65
N ALA A 288 -6.34 -12.84 -1.55
CA ALA A 288 -7.54 -13.67 -1.59
C ALA A 288 -8.31 -13.50 -0.27
N ARG A 289 -9.45 -12.79 -0.30
CA ARG A 289 -10.27 -12.56 0.91
C ARG A 289 -11.08 -13.80 1.25
N GLN A 290 -11.52 -14.50 0.22
CA GLN A 290 -12.20 -15.79 0.30
C GLN A 290 -11.46 -16.83 -0.55
N PRO A 291 -11.69 -18.13 -0.31
CA PRO A 291 -11.06 -19.20 -1.08
C PRO A 291 -11.27 -19.07 -2.60
N GLU A 292 -12.48 -18.71 -3.03
CA GLU A 292 -12.81 -18.48 -4.44
C GLU A 292 -12.04 -17.30 -5.08
N ASP A 293 -11.60 -16.30 -4.30
CA ASP A 293 -10.80 -15.20 -4.83
C ASP A 293 -9.43 -15.69 -5.35
N LEU A 294 -8.88 -16.75 -4.76
CA LEU A 294 -7.60 -17.31 -5.21
C LEU A 294 -7.69 -17.81 -6.65
N LEU A 295 -8.77 -18.53 -7.00
CA LEU A 295 -8.97 -18.99 -8.37
C LEU A 295 -9.19 -17.83 -9.32
N ARG A 296 -9.99 -16.83 -8.92
CA ARG A 296 -10.21 -15.62 -9.71
C ARG A 296 -8.90 -14.89 -10.01
N ILE A 297 -8.05 -14.68 -9.01
CA ILE A 297 -6.71 -14.09 -9.17
C ILE A 297 -5.88 -14.91 -10.18
N LEU A 298 -5.84 -16.23 -10.01
CA LEU A 298 -5.07 -17.10 -10.91
C LEU A 298 -5.58 -17.05 -12.36
N PHE A 299 -6.89 -16.97 -12.58
CA PHE A 299 -7.45 -16.79 -13.91
C PHE A 299 -7.12 -15.42 -14.52
N GLU A 300 -7.22 -14.34 -13.74
CA GLU A 300 -6.86 -12.99 -14.16
C GLU A 300 -5.38 -12.90 -14.57
N LEU A 301 -4.51 -13.64 -13.89
CA LEU A 301 -3.08 -13.74 -14.21
C LEU A 301 -2.75 -14.73 -15.33
N GLY A 302 -3.73 -15.45 -15.88
CA GLY A 302 -3.51 -16.46 -16.92
C GLY A 302 -2.70 -17.67 -16.44
N ALA A 303 -2.89 -18.09 -15.19
CA ALA A 303 -2.19 -19.23 -14.61
C ALA A 303 -2.49 -20.53 -15.36
N VAL A 304 -1.47 -21.38 -15.47
CA VAL A 304 -1.58 -22.71 -16.11
C VAL A 304 -2.28 -23.72 -15.21
N ASP A 305 -2.88 -24.76 -15.80
CA ASP A 305 -3.67 -25.80 -15.11
C ASP A 305 -3.03 -26.40 -13.85
N PRO A 306 -1.70 -26.67 -13.79
CA PRO A 306 -1.08 -27.15 -12.56
C PRO A 306 -1.28 -26.21 -11.35
N PHE A 307 -1.27 -24.89 -11.55
CA PHE A 307 -1.53 -23.93 -10.47
C PHE A 307 -3.00 -23.93 -10.07
N LEU A 308 -3.92 -23.99 -11.03
CA LEU A 308 -5.36 -24.07 -10.75
C LEU A 308 -5.69 -25.34 -9.95
N THR A 309 -5.04 -26.45 -10.28
CA THR A 309 -5.17 -27.72 -9.55
C THR A 309 -4.69 -27.58 -8.11
N ALA A 310 -3.48 -27.07 -7.91
CA ALA A 310 -2.95 -26.81 -6.56
C ALA A 310 -3.84 -25.87 -5.75
N ALA A 311 -4.42 -24.85 -6.38
CA ALA A 311 -5.32 -23.90 -5.72
C ALA A 311 -6.62 -24.57 -5.27
N ARG A 312 -7.23 -25.40 -6.12
CA ARG A 312 -8.42 -26.19 -5.75
C ARG A 312 -8.12 -27.10 -4.55
N GLU A 313 -6.97 -27.77 -4.54
CA GLU A 313 -6.55 -28.61 -3.41
C GLU A 313 -6.39 -27.81 -2.10
N VAL A 314 -5.76 -26.65 -2.18
CA VAL A 314 -5.58 -25.72 -1.05
C VAL A 314 -6.92 -25.21 -0.52
N ILE A 315 -7.85 -24.84 -1.40
CA ILE A 315 -9.21 -24.39 -1.03
C ILE A 315 -9.97 -25.49 -0.28
N VAL A 316 -9.87 -26.73 -0.77
CA VAL A 316 -10.49 -27.90 -0.11
C VAL A 316 -9.85 -28.16 1.25
N ASP A 317 -8.54 -28.01 1.35
CA ASP A 317 -7.82 -28.21 2.61
C ASP A 317 -8.16 -27.14 3.64
N TRP A 318 -8.30 -25.87 3.24
CA TRP A 318 -8.83 -24.80 4.08
C TRP A 318 -10.19 -25.19 4.66
N ALA A 319 -11.10 -25.68 3.83
CA ALA A 319 -12.44 -26.10 4.26
C ALA A 319 -12.42 -27.26 5.26
N ARG A 320 -11.39 -28.12 5.21
CA ARG A 320 -11.25 -29.30 6.08
C ARG A 320 -10.50 -29.02 7.37
N THR A 321 -9.54 -28.11 7.34
CA THR A 321 -8.54 -27.98 8.43
C THR A 321 -8.68 -26.69 9.21
N SER A 322 -9.24 -25.63 8.62
CA SER A 322 -9.35 -24.36 9.32
C SER A 322 -10.61 -24.26 10.18
N PRO A 323 -10.48 -23.92 11.47
CA PRO A 323 -11.63 -23.63 12.31
C PRO A 323 -12.35 -22.34 11.92
N GLU A 324 -11.70 -21.46 11.15
CA GLU A 324 -12.27 -20.20 10.67
C GLU A 324 -12.97 -20.33 9.31
N SER A 325 -13.01 -21.54 8.74
CA SER A 325 -13.71 -21.77 7.49
C SER A 325 -15.21 -21.58 7.65
N THR A 326 -15.81 -20.81 6.74
CA THR A 326 -17.28 -20.61 6.68
C THR A 326 -17.92 -21.40 5.52
N GLY A 327 -17.19 -22.43 5.05
CA GLY A 327 -17.47 -23.17 3.83
C GLY A 327 -16.83 -22.52 2.59
N ILE A 328 -16.82 -23.26 1.49
CA ILE A 328 -16.25 -22.83 0.21
C ILE A 328 -17.34 -22.71 -0.87
N ARG A 329 -17.15 -21.76 -1.78
CA ARG A 329 -17.83 -21.76 -3.08
C ARG A 329 -16.82 -22.24 -4.12
N THR A 330 -17.15 -23.28 -4.85
CA THR A 330 -16.22 -23.86 -5.82
C THR A 330 -16.25 -23.12 -7.16
N GLU A 331 -15.35 -23.49 -8.06
CA GLU A 331 -15.19 -22.85 -9.38
C GLU A 331 -16.43 -22.99 -10.26
N LEU A 332 -16.88 -21.88 -10.85
CA LEU A 332 -17.91 -21.89 -11.89
C LEU A 332 -17.31 -22.41 -13.20
N ILE A 333 -17.91 -23.44 -13.78
CA ILE A 333 -17.44 -24.09 -15.01
C ILE A 333 -18.38 -23.89 -16.20
N ASP A 334 -19.68 -23.67 -15.95
CA ASP A 334 -20.64 -23.37 -17.02
C ASP A 334 -21.81 -22.51 -16.53
N ARG A 335 -22.42 -21.76 -17.46
CA ARG A 335 -23.63 -20.98 -17.23
C ARG A 335 -24.56 -21.10 -18.43
N SER A 336 -25.84 -21.36 -18.18
CA SER A 336 -26.87 -21.38 -19.22
C SER A 336 -28.14 -20.67 -18.76
N ARG A 337 -28.90 -20.16 -19.73
CA ARG A 337 -30.18 -19.50 -19.52
C ARG A 337 -31.16 -19.96 -20.59
N GLY A 338 -32.33 -20.42 -20.16
CA GLY A 338 -33.42 -20.85 -21.04
C GLY A 338 -34.68 -20.02 -20.80
N ASP A 339 -35.21 -19.42 -21.86
CA ASP A 339 -36.50 -18.74 -21.79
C ASP A 339 -37.65 -19.76 -21.68
N HIS A 340 -38.63 -19.48 -20.82
CA HIS A 340 -39.80 -20.31 -20.64
C HIS A 340 -41.08 -19.50 -20.87
N GLY A 341 -41.92 -19.96 -21.82
CA GLY A 341 -43.10 -19.21 -22.28
C GLY A 341 -44.19 -18.96 -21.22
N GLY A 342 -44.17 -19.70 -20.10
CA GLY A 342 -45.12 -19.57 -19.00
C GLY A 342 -46.55 -19.99 -19.37
N TRP A 343 -47.34 -20.42 -18.37
CA TRP A 343 -48.76 -20.74 -18.55
C TRP A 343 -49.63 -19.67 -17.85
N GLY A 344 -49.99 -18.62 -18.59
CA GLY A 344 -51.01 -17.64 -18.17
C GLY A 344 -50.55 -16.48 -17.28
N ALA A 345 -49.47 -16.61 -16.51
CA ALA A 345 -48.95 -15.54 -15.61
C ALA A 345 -47.78 -14.71 -16.20
N GLY A 346 -47.40 -14.97 -17.46
CA GLY A 346 -46.25 -14.37 -18.12
C GLY A 346 -45.08 -15.34 -18.27
N GLY A 347 -44.19 -15.07 -19.22
CA GLY A 347 -42.95 -15.84 -19.40
C GLY A 347 -41.92 -15.53 -18.31
N GLY A 348 -40.98 -16.44 -18.11
CA GLY A 348 -39.83 -16.27 -17.24
C GLY A 348 -38.61 -16.96 -17.84
N ASP A 349 -37.58 -17.15 -17.03
CA ASP A 349 -36.40 -17.90 -17.44
C ASP A 349 -35.98 -18.90 -16.37
N VAL A 350 -35.15 -19.85 -16.79
CA VAL A 350 -34.41 -20.75 -15.92
C VAL A 350 -32.94 -20.48 -16.16
N GLU A 351 -32.23 -20.09 -15.10
CA GLU A 351 -30.78 -19.93 -15.12
C GLU A 351 -30.13 -21.12 -14.40
N GLN A 352 -29.15 -21.74 -15.04
CA GLN A 352 -28.38 -22.84 -14.46
C GLN A 352 -26.89 -22.46 -14.44
N TYR A 353 -26.30 -22.62 -13.27
CA TYR A 353 -24.87 -22.40 -13.04
C TYR A 353 -24.24 -23.71 -12.57
N GLU A 354 -23.27 -24.22 -13.32
CA GLU A 354 -22.57 -25.44 -12.97
C GLU A 354 -21.23 -25.10 -12.35
N TYR A 355 -20.96 -25.69 -11.18
CA TYR A 355 -19.71 -25.51 -10.44
C TYR A 355 -18.99 -26.83 -10.27
N LEU A 356 -17.66 -26.82 -10.35
CA LEU A 356 -16.85 -28.01 -10.10
C LEU A 356 -16.99 -28.47 -8.65
N CYS A 357 -17.13 -29.76 -8.41
CA CYS A 357 -17.18 -30.29 -7.05
C CYS A 357 -15.82 -30.20 -6.32
N PRO A 358 -15.79 -30.22 -4.98
CA PRO A 358 -14.55 -30.28 -4.19
C PRO A 358 -13.62 -31.44 -4.55
N CYS A 359 -14.12 -32.54 -5.13
CA CYS A 359 -13.28 -33.66 -5.57
C CYS A 359 -12.65 -33.47 -6.96
N GLY A 360 -13.00 -32.42 -7.70
CA GLY A 360 -12.48 -32.13 -9.04
C GLY A 360 -13.12 -32.91 -10.21
N GLU A 361 -14.02 -33.85 -9.96
CA GLU A 361 -14.54 -34.79 -11.00
C GLU A 361 -16.05 -34.72 -11.26
N GLY A 362 -16.79 -33.93 -10.48
CA GLY A 362 -18.24 -33.81 -10.61
C GLY A 362 -18.70 -32.37 -10.51
N LYS A 363 -20.02 -32.15 -10.45
CA LYS A 363 -20.60 -30.82 -10.41
C LYS A 363 -21.62 -30.58 -9.30
N ILE A 364 -21.73 -29.32 -8.91
CA ILE A 364 -22.81 -28.75 -8.10
C ILE A 364 -23.63 -27.89 -9.06
N LEU A 365 -24.94 -28.11 -9.10
CA LEU A 365 -25.87 -27.35 -9.92
C LEU A 365 -26.58 -26.33 -9.04
N GLU A 366 -26.50 -25.06 -9.42
CA GLU A 366 -27.31 -23.97 -8.88
C GLU A 366 -28.34 -23.58 -9.93
N GLU A 367 -29.62 -23.70 -9.59
CA GLU A 367 -30.72 -23.43 -10.50
C GLU A 367 -31.59 -22.29 -9.96
N HIS A 368 -31.97 -21.37 -10.85
CA HIS A 368 -32.88 -20.27 -10.56
C HIS A 368 -34.04 -20.29 -11.56
N GLU A 369 -35.21 -20.71 -11.10
CA GLU A 369 -36.44 -20.61 -11.88
C GLU A 369 -37.11 -19.26 -11.60
N ASN A 370 -36.97 -18.29 -12.51
CA ASN A 370 -37.61 -16.98 -12.38
C ASN A 370 -38.98 -16.92 -13.06
N ILE A 371 -39.70 -18.04 -13.09
CA ILE A 371 -41.02 -18.13 -13.74
C ILE A 371 -42.07 -17.50 -12.82
N PRO A 372 -42.88 -16.52 -13.29
CA PRO A 372 -43.96 -15.96 -12.49
C PRO A 372 -44.92 -17.05 -11.98
N GLY A 373 -45.06 -17.15 -10.65
CA GLY A 373 -45.88 -18.16 -9.98
C GLY A 373 -45.16 -19.47 -9.59
N PHE A 374 -43.93 -19.69 -10.05
CA PHE A 374 -43.09 -20.86 -9.76
C PHE A 374 -41.64 -20.43 -9.49
N ARG A 375 -41.46 -19.44 -8.59
CA ARG A 375 -40.13 -18.95 -8.24
C ARG A 375 -39.47 -19.92 -7.27
N GLU A 376 -38.68 -20.85 -7.81
CA GLU A 376 -37.92 -21.84 -7.06
C GLU A 376 -36.42 -21.69 -7.36
N HIS A 377 -35.60 -21.82 -6.33
CA HIS A 377 -34.16 -21.66 -6.43
C HIS A 377 -33.50 -22.75 -5.59
N ASP A 378 -32.73 -23.64 -6.20
CA ASP A 378 -32.15 -24.79 -5.51
C ASP A 378 -30.67 -24.98 -5.83
N VAL A 379 -29.97 -25.67 -4.93
CA VAL A 379 -28.58 -26.06 -5.08
C VAL A 379 -28.43 -27.55 -4.81
N THR A 380 -27.96 -28.30 -5.80
CA THR A 380 -27.82 -29.75 -5.71
C THR A 380 -26.39 -30.20 -5.96
N ILE A 381 -25.83 -31.00 -5.04
CA ILE A 381 -24.54 -31.69 -5.23
C ILE A 381 -24.79 -32.97 -6.05
N LEU A 382 -24.52 -32.93 -7.36
CA LEU A 382 -24.77 -34.05 -8.27
C LEU A 382 -23.70 -35.15 -8.18
N CYS A 383 -22.50 -34.80 -7.71
CA CYS A 383 -21.43 -35.78 -7.50
C CYS A 383 -21.73 -36.69 -6.30
N LYS A 384 -21.91 -37.99 -6.54
CA LYS A 384 -22.19 -38.98 -5.47
C LYS A 384 -21.16 -38.97 -4.34
N ARG A 385 -19.88 -38.85 -4.70
CA ARG A 385 -18.78 -38.80 -3.71
C ARG A 385 -18.87 -37.53 -2.86
N CYS A 386 -18.98 -36.36 -3.49
CA CYS A 386 -19.09 -35.11 -2.73
C CYS A 386 -20.40 -35.01 -1.95
N ASN A 387 -21.51 -35.54 -2.46
CA ASN A 387 -22.76 -35.59 -1.71
C ASN A 387 -22.64 -36.47 -0.45
N ALA A 388 -21.75 -37.47 -0.44
CA ALA A 388 -21.48 -38.28 0.74
C ALA A 388 -20.55 -37.58 1.76
N GLU A 389 -19.56 -36.81 1.28
CA GLU A 389 -18.52 -36.21 2.12
C GLU A 389 -18.79 -34.74 2.54
N TRP A 390 -19.66 -34.04 1.80
CA TRP A 390 -19.92 -32.60 1.96
C TRP A 390 -21.40 -32.33 2.14
N GLN A 391 -21.70 -31.18 2.73
CA GLN A 391 -23.06 -30.67 2.89
C GLN A 391 -23.10 -29.18 2.56
N LEU A 392 -24.29 -28.69 2.18
CA LEU A 392 -24.54 -27.26 2.06
C LEU A 392 -24.54 -26.60 3.44
N VAL A 393 -23.90 -25.45 3.56
CA VAL A 393 -23.92 -24.64 4.78
C VAL A 393 -25.34 -24.10 4.99
N ALA A 394 -25.94 -24.46 6.13
CA ALA A 394 -27.32 -24.10 6.44
C ALA A 394 -27.53 -22.57 6.54
N GLY A 395 -28.73 -22.11 6.19
CA GLY A 395 -29.13 -20.69 6.33
C GLY A 395 -28.57 -19.74 5.27
N ARG A 396 -27.88 -20.25 4.25
CA ARG A 396 -27.39 -19.48 3.09
C ARG A 396 -28.48 -19.41 2.01
N SER A 397 -28.52 -18.32 1.24
CA SER A 397 -29.35 -18.23 0.03
C SER A 397 -28.77 -19.08 -1.09
N THR A 398 -29.59 -19.43 -2.08
CA THR A 398 -29.15 -20.08 -3.33
C THR A 398 -28.02 -19.29 -3.98
N SER A 399 -28.15 -17.96 -4.12
CA SER A 399 -27.07 -17.13 -4.70
C SER A 399 -25.78 -17.07 -3.87
N ASN A 400 -25.78 -17.48 -2.59
CA ASN A 400 -24.63 -17.42 -1.69
C ASN A 400 -24.36 -18.78 -1.02
N TRP A 401 -24.69 -19.87 -1.71
CA TRP A 401 -24.45 -21.23 -1.20
C TRP A 401 -22.96 -21.47 -0.98
N ARG A 402 -22.66 -22.33 -0.02
CA ARG A 402 -21.33 -22.84 0.29
C ARG A 402 -21.43 -24.30 0.66
N VAL A 403 -20.34 -25.05 0.45
CA VAL A 403 -20.21 -26.42 0.97
C VAL A 403 -19.15 -26.49 2.06
N GLU A 404 -19.41 -27.36 3.04
CA GLU A 404 -18.48 -27.70 4.12
C GLU A 404 -18.38 -29.22 4.27
N PRO A 405 -17.26 -29.75 4.80
CA PRO A 405 -17.15 -31.17 5.08
C PRO A 405 -18.20 -31.62 6.10
N LYS A 406 -18.80 -32.78 5.88
CA LYS A 406 -19.64 -33.41 6.90
C LYS A 406 -18.76 -33.81 8.08
N LEU A 407 -19.14 -33.37 9.28
CA LEU A 407 -18.50 -33.84 10.51
C LEU A 407 -18.60 -35.37 10.55
N ALA A 408 -17.46 -36.06 10.71
CA ALA A 408 -17.44 -37.49 10.88
C ALA A 408 -18.32 -37.83 12.10
N GLN A 409 -19.40 -38.58 11.89
CA GLN A 409 -20.25 -38.99 13.01
C GLN A 409 -19.40 -39.81 14.00
N PRO A 410 -19.30 -39.41 15.28
CA PRO A 410 -18.62 -40.21 16.28
C PRO A 410 -19.44 -41.47 16.53
N GLY A 411 -19.16 -42.56 15.80
CA GLY A 411 -19.90 -43.81 15.98
C GLY A 411 -19.60 -44.97 15.03
N ALA A 412 -19.00 -44.72 13.85
CA ALA A 412 -18.90 -45.80 12.85
C ALA A 412 -17.75 -46.81 13.07
N ASN A 413 -16.81 -46.56 13.98
CA ASN A 413 -15.66 -47.46 14.22
C ASN A 413 -15.86 -48.49 15.36
N ALA A 414 -17.00 -48.48 16.06
CA ALA A 414 -17.28 -49.47 17.12
C ALA A 414 -17.88 -50.79 16.60
N ALA A 415 -18.29 -50.88 15.34
CA ALA A 415 -19.02 -52.04 14.80
C ALA A 415 -18.16 -53.02 13.96
N ARG A 416 -16.84 -52.87 13.94
CA ARG A 416 -15.92 -53.78 13.21
C ARG A 416 -15.03 -54.65 14.10
N ALA A 417 -15.31 -54.70 15.39
CA ALA A 417 -14.64 -55.59 16.33
C ALA A 417 -15.66 -56.36 17.19
N ILE A 418 -16.43 -57.25 16.55
CA ILE A 418 -16.99 -58.46 17.18
C ILE A 418 -16.88 -59.60 16.17
#